data_AF-A0A2T7A106-F1
#
_entry.id   AF-A0A2T7A106-F1
#
_cell.length_a   1.000
_cell.length_b   1.000
_cell.length_c   1.000
_cell.angle_alpha   90.00
_cell.angle_beta   90.00
_cell.angle_gamma   90.00
#
_symmetry.space_group_name_H-M   'P 1'
#
loop_
_entity.id
_entity.type
_entity.pdbx_description
1 polymer ?
#
loop_
_entity_poly.entity_id
_entity_poly.type
_entity_poly.pdbx_seq_one_letter_code
_entity_poly.pdbx_strand_id
1 'polypeptide(L)'
;MPGPNLVKPNPDNQPVSLVSIPESSYIAELAEKAYEKGSTALLRLKASARVRDVVLRPEKQAKDIVWNRIANHEAILGHTRGILQDKPCKTCEQMIGPFADCVAVTGEFLGSCTNCHYNSCGKRCSFRLPAHTPGSKRKRSVSDASFAEPGNACEPTPKTAKTAKENRAQEFAMHWDGLSGIIRDFIVEKVFGTGA
;
A
#
# COMPACT_ATOMS: atom_id res chain seq x y z
N MET A 1 22.22 39.41 -49.41
CA MET A 1 21.76 39.48 -48.00
C MET A 1 20.52 38.61 -47.86
N PRO A 2 20.61 37.34 -47.43
CA PRO A 2 19.44 36.52 -47.16
C PRO A 2 18.90 36.84 -45.76
N GLY A 3 17.62 37.23 -45.67
CA GLY A 3 16.96 37.57 -44.41
C GLY A 3 16.70 36.35 -43.52
N PRO A 4 16.52 36.54 -42.20
CA PRO A 4 16.32 35.43 -41.28
C PRO A 4 14.97 34.75 -41.51
N ASN A 5 15.00 33.43 -41.64
CA ASN A 5 13.83 32.56 -41.69
C ASN A 5 13.02 32.67 -40.40
N LEU A 6 11.82 33.24 -40.48
CA LEU A 6 10.81 33.18 -39.43
C LEU A 6 10.28 31.75 -39.34
N VAL A 7 10.82 30.98 -38.41
CA VAL A 7 10.25 29.69 -37.99
C VAL A 7 8.89 29.97 -37.35
N LYS A 8 7.81 29.54 -38.01
CA LYS A 8 6.46 29.61 -37.46
C LYS A 8 6.37 28.66 -36.25
N PRO A 9 5.85 29.09 -35.09
CA PRO A 9 5.69 28.20 -33.95
C PRO A 9 4.70 27.07 -34.28
N ASN A 10 5.10 25.85 -33.95
CA ASN A 10 4.30 24.63 -34.10
C ASN A 10 3.07 24.71 -33.16
N PRO A 11 1.82 24.58 -33.66
CA PRO A 11 0.62 24.63 -32.83
C PRO A 11 0.54 23.53 -31.78
N ASP A 12 1.32 22.45 -31.93
CA ASP A 12 1.32 21.31 -31.00
C ASP A 12 2.18 21.52 -29.75
N ASN A 13 2.86 22.67 -29.63
CA ASN A 13 3.70 23.00 -28.48
C ASN A 13 3.00 23.97 -27.51
N GLN A 14 1.67 23.90 -27.42
CA GLN A 14 0.96 24.54 -26.31
C GLN A 14 1.34 23.79 -25.02
N PRO A 15 1.86 24.49 -23.98
CA PRO A 15 2.00 23.89 -22.68
C PRO A 15 0.61 23.46 -22.23
N VAL A 16 0.41 22.15 -22.09
CA VAL A 16 -0.82 21.58 -21.52
C VAL A 16 -1.06 22.34 -20.23
N SER A 17 -2.19 23.06 -20.16
CA SER A 17 -2.61 23.80 -18.98
C SER A 17 -2.42 22.89 -17.77
N LEU A 18 -1.63 23.32 -16.79
CA LEU A 18 -1.47 22.65 -15.50
C LEU A 18 -2.83 22.66 -14.80
N VAL A 19 -3.72 21.77 -15.21
CA VAL A 19 -4.97 21.51 -14.51
C VAL A 19 -4.53 21.09 -13.12
N SER A 20 -4.79 21.94 -12.13
CA SER A 20 -4.54 21.65 -10.73
C SER A 20 -5.44 20.47 -10.34
N ILE A 21 -4.91 19.25 -10.49
CA ILE A 21 -5.61 18.02 -10.10
C ILE A 21 -5.95 18.18 -8.61
N PRO A 22 -7.23 18.06 -8.21
CA PRO A 22 -7.60 18.15 -6.80
C PRO A 22 -6.86 17.04 -6.03
N GLU A 23 -6.34 17.39 -4.85
CA GLU A 23 -5.51 16.51 -4.01
C GLU A 23 -6.16 15.13 -3.78
N SER A 24 -7.49 15.10 -3.69
CA SER A 24 -8.32 13.89 -3.57
C SER A 24 -8.22 12.93 -4.76
N SER A 25 -8.18 13.43 -6.00
CA SER A 25 -8.04 12.59 -7.21
C SER A 25 -6.62 12.03 -7.30
N TYR A 26 -5.62 12.84 -6.96
CA TYR A 26 -4.22 12.43 -7.00
C TYR A 26 -3.93 11.24 -6.07
N ILE A 27 -4.47 11.25 -4.84
CA ILE A 27 -4.31 10.13 -3.89
C ILE A 27 -4.89 8.84 -4.47
N ALA A 28 -6.07 8.89 -5.09
CA ALA A 28 -6.69 7.71 -5.67
C ALA A 28 -5.88 7.16 -6.86
N GLU A 29 -5.40 8.05 -7.74
CA GLU A 29 -4.57 7.67 -8.91
C GLU A 29 -3.23 7.04 -8.49
N LEU A 30 -2.58 7.59 -7.46
CA LEU A 30 -1.37 6.99 -6.91
C LEU A 30 -1.64 5.59 -6.36
N ALA A 31 -2.77 5.39 -5.68
CA ALA A 31 -3.13 4.09 -5.16
C ALA A 31 -3.38 3.06 -6.26
N GLU A 32 -3.92 3.48 -7.40
CA GLU A 32 -4.18 2.62 -8.56
C GLU A 32 -2.88 2.21 -9.29
N LYS A 33 -1.91 3.13 -9.36
CA LYS A 33 -0.58 2.90 -9.95
C LYS A 33 0.34 2.03 -9.07
N ALA A 34 -0.08 1.69 -7.87
CA ALA A 34 0.68 0.83 -6.98
C ALA A 34 1.01 -0.52 -7.64
N TYR A 35 2.25 -0.98 -7.41
CA TYR A 35 2.86 -2.13 -8.06
C TYR A 35 2.06 -3.44 -7.87
N GLU A 36 1.98 -4.24 -8.93
CA GLU A 36 1.02 -5.33 -9.13
C GLU A 36 1.25 -6.59 -8.27
N LYS A 37 2.35 -6.68 -7.50
CA LYS A 37 2.53 -7.73 -6.48
C LYS A 37 1.68 -7.46 -5.22
N GLY A 38 0.40 -7.20 -5.43
CA GLY A 38 -0.58 -6.91 -4.40
C GLY A 38 -1.20 -8.17 -3.79
N SER A 39 -2.01 -7.97 -2.75
CA SER A 39 -2.88 -9.03 -2.25
C SER A 39 -4.05 -9.30 -3.22
N THR A 40 -4.79 -10.37 -2.99
CA THR A 40 -6.05 -10.65 -3.70
C THR A 40 -7.07 -9.51 -3.54
N ALA A 41 -7.11 -8.86 -2.37
CA ALA A 41 -7.98 -7.71 -2.12
C ALA A 41 -7.60 -6.53 -3.01
N LEU A 42 -6.30 -6.21 -3.12
CA LEU A 42 -5.81 -5.12 -3.96
C LEU A 42 -6.22 -5.33 -5.43
N LEU A 43 -6.05 -6.54 -5.96
CA LEU A 43 -6.40 -6.87 -7.35
C LEU A 43 -7.91 -6.71 -7.59
N ARG A 44 -8.75 -7.21 -6.68
CA ARG A 44 -10.22 -7.07 -6.78
C ARG A 44 -10.68 -5.63 -6.71
N LEU A 45 -10.06 -4.84 -5.82
CA LEU A 45 -10.33 -3.42 -5.72
C LEU A 45 -9.94 -2.70 -7.01
N LYS A 46 -8.76 -2.97 -7.58
CA LYS A 46 -8.35 -2.37 -8.87
C LYS A 46 -9.31 -2.72 -10.01
N ALA A 47 -9.89 -3.92 -10.01
CA ALA A 47 -10.89 -4.34 -10.99
C ALA A 47 -12.27 -3.67 -10.81
N SER A 48 -12.53 -3.05 -9.65
CA SER A 48 -13.79 -2.38 -9.35
C SER A 48 -13.74 -0.89 -9.72
N ALA A 49 -14.85 -0.37 -10.25
CA ALA A 49 -14.96 1.04 -10.64
C ALA A 49 -14.88 1.97 -9.42
N ARG A 50 -14.18 3.10 -9.58
CA ARG A 50 -14.16 4.19 -8.60
C ARG A 50 -15.56 4.82 -8.54
N VAL A 51 -16.15 4.89 -7.35
CA VAL A 51 -17.49 5.50 -7.14
C VAL A 51 -17.43 6.80 -6.34
N ARG A 52 -16.29 7.12 -5.73
CA ARG A 52 -16.02 8.39 -5.04
C ARG A 52 -14.54 8.72 -5.01
N ASP A 53 -14.24 9.99 -4.78
CA ASP A 53 -12.88 10.45 -4.52
C ASP A 53 -12.47 10.23 -3.06
N VAL A 54 -11.18 10.41 -2.78
CA VAL A 54 -10.64 10.29 -1.42
C VAL A 54 -10.88 11.59 -0.67
N VAL A 55 -11.70 11.53 0.38
CA VAL A 55 -11.89 12.65 1.29
C VAL A 55 -11.13 12.38 2.59
N LEU A 56 -10.12 13.20 2.85
CA LEU A 56 -9.35 13.15 4.11
C LEU A 56 -10.06 13.93 5.21
N ARG A 57 -9.79 13.56 6.46
CA ARG A 57 -10.23 14.34 7.62
C ARG A 57 -9.53 15.70 7.66
N PRO A 58 -10.12 16.74 8.29
CA PRO A 58 -9.56 18.09 8.30
C PRO A 58 -8.11 18.18 8.84
N GLU A 59 -7.74 17.29 9.76
CA GLU A 59 -6.40 17.22 10.34
C GLU A 59 -5.38 16.42 9.51
N LYS A 60 -5.77 15.93 8.32
CA LYS A 60 -4.96 15.05 7.47
C LYS A 60 -4.76 15.65 6.09
N GLN A 61 -3.55 15.49 5.56
CA GLN A 61 -3.15 15.90 4.22
C GLN A 61 -2.60 14.71 3.44
N ALA A 62 -2.50 14.81 2.11
CA ALA A 62 -1.94 13.76 1.26
C ALA A 62 -0.52 13.35 1.68
N LYS A 63 0.27 14.30 2.21
CA LYS A 63 1.62 14.05 2.72
C LYS A 63 1.65 13.12 3.95
N ASP A 64 0.55 13.03 4.70
CA ASP A 64 0.45 12.19 5.89
C ASP A 64 0.12 10.73 5.54
N ILE A 65 -0.18 10.45 4.27
CA ILE A 65 -0.44 9.11 3.79
C ILE A 65 0.87 8.33 3.68
N VAL A 66 0.95 7.22 4.41
CA VAL A 66 2.08 6.29 4.34
C VAL A 66 1.94 5.35 3.13
N TRP A 67 2.67 5.65 2.06
CA TRP A 67 2.61 4.94 0.77
C TRP A 67 3.42 3.65 0.70
N ASN A 68 4.29 3.32 1.67
CA ASN A 68 5.12 2.11 1.60
C ASN A 68 4.41 0.83 2.11
N ARG A 69 3.08 0.88 2.32
CA ARG A 69 2.29 -0.24 2.86
C ARG A 69 1.17 -0.63 1.91
N ILE A 70 1.12 -1.90 1.52
CA ILE A 70 0.04 -2.43 0.66
C ILE A 70 -1.33 -2.23 1.32
N ALA A 71 -1.46 -2.45 2.64
CA ALA A 71 -2.71 -2.23 3.37
C ALA A 71 -3.25 -0.79 3.25
N ASN A 72 -2.36 0.21 3.10
CA ASN A 72 -2.77 1.60 2.96
C ASN A 72 -3.29 1.88 1.55
N HIS A 73 -2.66 1.30 0.53
CA HIS A 73 -3.20 1.33 -0.83
C HIS A 73 -4.56 0.64 -0.91
N GLU A 74 -4.70 -0.54 -0.33
CA GLU A 74 -5.97 -1.24 -0.23
C GLU A 74 -7.02 -0.41 0.48
N ALA A 75 -6.67 0.27 1.57
CA ALA A 75 -7.60 1.13 2.30
C ALA A 75 -8.06 2.33 1.44
N ILE A 76 -7.16 2.96 0.68
CA ILE A 76 -7.48 4.06 -0.26
C ILE A 76 -8.40 3.55 -1.38
N LEU A 77 -8.03 2.45 -2.04
CA LEU A 77 -8.86 1.87 -3.10
C LEU A 77 -10.21 1.43 -2.54
N GLY A 78 -10.24 0.83 -1.36
CA GLY A 78 -11.46 0.42 -0.69
C GLY A 78 -12.36 1.61 -0.32
N HIS A 79 -11.80 2.74 0.10
CA HIS A 79 -12.58 3.94 0.43
C HIS A 79 -13.29 4.50 -0.82
N THR A 80 -12.58 4.54 -1.94
CA THR A 80 -13.11 5.03 -3.21
C THR A 80 -14.12 4.10 -3.89
N ARG A 81 -14.20 2.83 -3.47
CA ARG A 81 -15.00 1.76 -4.12
C ARG A 81 -16.07 1.14 -3.23
N GLY A 82 -15.93 1.28 -1.91
CA GLY A 82 -16.79 0.60 -0.94
C GLY A 82 -18.16 1.26 -0.75
N ILE A 83 -18.85 0.82 0.28
CA ILE A 83 -20.17 1.32 0.69
C ILE A 83 -19.99 2.19 1.94
N LEU A 84 -20.47 3.43 1.85
CA LEU A 84 -20.58 4.32 3.00
C LEU A 84 -21.51 3.70 4.03
N GLN A 85 -21.08 3.62 5.28
CA GLN A 85 -21.89 3.05 6.35
C GLN A 85 -22.76 4.13 6.99
N ASP A 86 -24.05 3.84 7.20
CA ASP A 86 -25.01 4.77 7.81
C ASP A 86 -24.59 5.22 9.21
N LYS A 87 -23.97 4.30 9.97
CA LYS A 87 -23.37 4.57 11.27
C LYS A 87 -21.88 4.25 11.19
N PRO A 88 -20.98 5.15 11.66
CA PRO A 88 -19.56 4.83 11.73
C PRO A 88 -19.30 3.69 12.73
N CYS A 89 -18.19 2.98 12.55
CA CYS A 89 -17.74 2.02 13.55
C CYS A 89 -17.23 2.75 14.81
N LYS A 90 -17.18 2.07 15.97
CA LYS A 90 -16.74 2.66 17.26
C LYS A 90 -15.39 3.37 17.19
N THR A 91 -14.49 2.88 16.35
CA THR A 91 -13.16 3.46 16.14
C THR A 91 -13.21 4.71 15.26
N CYS A 92 -14.11 4.75 14.27
CA CYS A 92 -14.28 5.91 13.40
C CYS A 92 -15.02 7.05 14.12
N GLU A 93 -15.88 6.74 15.08
CA GLU A 93 -16.49 7.72 16.00
C GLU A 93 -15.43 8.49 16.79
N GLN A 94 -14.33 7.82 17.15
CA GLN A 94 -13.16 8.43 17.81
C GLN A 94 -12.22 9.17 16.84
N MET A 95 -12.68 9.39 15.61
CA MET A 95 -11.95 10.07 14.56
C MET A 95 -10.63 9.42 14.14
N ILE A 96 -10.47 8.09 14.30
CA ILE A 96 -9.20 7.43 14.00
C ILE A 96 -9.16 6.87 12.58
N GLY A 97 -8.15 7.27 11.82
CA GLY A 97 -7.92 6.89 10.42
C GLY A 97 -7.73 8.15 9.56
N PRO A 98 -7.30 8.02 8.30
CA PRO A 98 -7.07 9.19 7.46
C PRO A 98 -8.34 9.74 6.79
N PHE A 99 -9.36 8.91 6.55
CA PHE A 99 -10.50 9.24 5.71
C PHE A 99 -11.65 9.83 6.53
N ALA A 100 -12.34 10.82 5.97
CA ALA A 100 -13.49 11.46 6.60
C ALA A 100 -14.62 10.45 6.86
N ASP A 101 -14.87 9.58 5.88
CA ASP A 101 -16.00 8.66 5.92
C ASP A 101 -15.66 7.25 6.40
N CYS A 102 -16.61 6.61 7.09
CA CYS A 102 -16.53 5.20 7.44
C CYS A 102 -17.06 4.34 6.28
N VAL A 103 -16.14 3.88 5.42
CA VAL A 103 -16.47 3.05 4.25
C VAL A 103 -16.06 1.60 4.50
N ALA A 104 -16.92 0.65 4.18
CA ALA A 104 -16.62 -0.78 4.21
C ALA A 104 -16.69 -1.39 2.81
N VAL A 105 -15.90 -2.42 2.55
CA VAL A 105 -15.90 -3.14 1.28
C VAL A 105 -16.42 -4.55 1.52
N THR A 106 -17.53 -4.89 0.86
CA THR A 106 -18.16 -6.20 1.00
C THR A 106 -17.20 -7.32 0.62
N GLY A 107 -17.05 -8.33 1.48
CA GLY A 107 -16.20 -9.49 1.24
C GLY A 107 -14.69 -9.25 1.44
N GLU A 108 -14.26 -8.02 1.69
CA GLU A 108 -12.85 -7.68 1.91
C GLU A 108 -12.57 -7.29 3.36
N PHE A 109 -11.29 -7.25 3.72
CA PHE A 109 -10.78 -6.80 5.04
C PHE A 109 -11.42 -7.49 6.26
N LEU A 110 -11.95 -8.71 6.08
CA LEU A 110 -12.72 -9.44 7.10
C LEU A 110 -13.87 -8.61 7.68
N GLY A 111 -14.49 -7.77 6.83
CA GLY A 111 -15.59 -6.88 7.21
C GLY A 111 -15.16 -5.59 7.91
N SER A 112 -13.86 -5.35 8.11
CA SER A 112 -13.41 -4.07 8.68
C SER A 112 -13.53 -2.91 7.70
N CYS A 113 -13.84 -1.70 8.21
CA CYS A 113 -13.87 -0.50 7.39
C CYS A 113 -12.46 -0.05 6.98
N THR A 114 -12.38 0.80 5.96
CA THR A 114 -11.11 1.27 5.35
C THR A 114 -10.25 2.07 6.32
N ASN A 115 -10.86 2.92 7.16
CA ASN A 115 -10.15 3.66 8.21
C ASN A 115 -9.48 2.73 9.24
N CYS A 116 -10.12 1.62 9.57
CA CYS A 116 -9.52 0.64 10.47
C CYS A 116 -8.53 -0.27 9.75
N HIS A 117 -8.79 -0.63 8.49
CA HIS A 117 -7.85 -1.43 7.70
C HIS A 117 -6.52 -0.71 7.46
N TYR A 118 -6.55 0.63 7.36
CA TYR A 118 -5.36 1.47 7.27
C TYR A 118 -4.36 1.13 8.39
N ASN A 119 -3.07 1.10 8.04
CA ASN A 119 -1.97 0.63 8.88
C ASN A 119 -2.13 -0.82 9.40
N SER A 120 -2.96 -1.63 8.76
CA SER A 120 -3.27 -3.02 9.16
C SER A 120 -3.94 -3.13 10.53
N CYS A 121 -4.66 -2.09 10.95
CA CYS A 121 -5.31 -2.00 12.27
C CYS A 121 -6.75 -2.54 12.25
N GLY A 122 -7.11 -3.41 11.29
CA GLY A 122 -8.51 -3.82 11.08
C GLY A 122 -9.16 -4.46 12.31
N LYS A 123 -8.37 -5.11 13.18
CA LYS A 123 -8.81 -5.84 14.38
C LYS A 123 -9.64 -5.04 15.38
N ARG A 124 -9.44 -3.71 15.45
CA ARG A 124 -10.18 -2.81 16.35
C ARG A 124 -11.52 -2.34 15.78
N CYS A 125 -11.79 -2.62 14.50
CA CYS A 125 -13.05 -2.24 13.88
C CYS A 125 -14.22 -3.03 14.47
N SER A 126 -15.27 -2.34 14.92
CA SER A 126 -16.48 -2.98 15.44
C SER A 126 -17.31 -3.71 14.39
N PHE A 127 -17.05 -3.51 13.09
CA PHE A 127 -17.67 -4.28 12.00
C PHE A 127 -16.96 -5.58 11.69
N ARG A 128 -15.72 -5.73 12.19
CA ARG A 128 -14.89 -6.86 11.81
C ARG A 128 -15.55 -8.15 12.27
N LEU A 129 -15.71 -9.08 11.32
CA LEU A 129 -16.26 -10.38 11.62
C LEU A 129 -15.33 -11.13 12.60
N PRO A 130 -15.88 -11.82 13.60
CA PRO A 130 -15.09 -12.74 14.41
C PRO A 130 -14.43 -13.74 13.47
N ALA A 131 -13.19 -14.13 13.80
CA ALA A 131 -12.48 -15.14 13.02
C ALA A 131 -13.17 -16.50 13.22
N HIS A 132 -14.24 -16.77 12.46
CA HIS A 132 -14.82 -18.10 12.39
C HIS A 132 -13.85 -18.99 11.63
N THR A 133 -13.02 -19.72 12.37
CA THR A 133 -12.48 -20.98 11.87
C THR A 133 -12.78 -22.05 12.91
N PRO A 134 -13.76 -22.93 12.68
CA PRO A 134 -13.64 -24.28 13.18
C PRO A 134 -12.47 -24.93 12.41
N GLY A 135 -11.36 -25.21 13.08
CA GLY A 135 -10.49 -26.33 12.71
C GLY A 135 -9.23 -26.13 11.86
N SER A 136 -8.80 -24.93 11.47
CA SER A 136 -7.47 -24.78 10.82
C SER A 136 -6.40 -24.36 11.83
N LYS A 137 -5.71 -25.34 12.43
CA LYS A 137 -4.48 -25.12 13.20
C LYS A 137 -3.37 -24.64 12.25
N ARG A 138 -3.30 -23.34 11.97
CA ARG A 138 -2.00 -22.73 11.64
C ARG A 138 -1.18 -22.71 12.93
N LYS A 139 -0.08 -23.48 12.97
CA LYS A 139 0.94 -23.42 14.04
C LYS A 139 1.33 -21.96 14.23
N ARG A 140 0.80 -21.32 15.26
CA ARG A 140 1.39 -20.10 15.84
C ARG A 140 2.41 -20.59 16.85
N SER A 141 3.66 -20.18 16.66
CA SER A 141 4.69 -20.30 17.67
C SER A 141 4.18 -19.66 18.96
N VAL A 142 4.33 -20.41 20.04
CA VAL A 142 3.97 -20.01 21.39
C VAL A 142 5.02 -19.00 21.83
N SER A 143 4.63 -17.76 22.04
CA SER A 143 5.25 -16.91 23.04
C SER A 143 4.17 -16.05 23.68
N ASP A 144 3.85 -16.50 24.89
CA ASP A 144 3.23 -15.87 26.04
C ASP A 144 2.13 -14.82 25.89
N ALA A 145 1.00 -15.16 26.52
CA ALA A 145 -0.06 -14.26 26.89
C ALA A 145 0.31 -13.58 28.22
N SER A 146 0.19 -12.26 28.27
CA SER A 146 -0.16 -11.57 29.51
C SER A 146 -1.20 -10.49 29.23
N PHE A 147 -2.01 -10.28 30.25
CA PHE A 147 -3.27 -9.57 30.31
C PHE A 147 -3.17 -8.07 29.97
N ALA A 148 -4.24 -7.58 29.32
CA ALA A 148 -4.82 -6.24 29.32
C ALA A 148 -3.91 -4.98 29.33
N GLU A 149 -4.00 -4.23 28.22
CA GLU A 149 -4.29 -2.78 28.17
C GLU A 149 -4.94 -2.50 26.80
N PRO A 150 -5.99 -1.65 26.65
CA PRO A 150 -6.47 -1.18 25.35
C PRO A 150 -5.48 -0.15 24.80
N GLY A 151 -4.29 -0.61 24.43
CA GLY A 151 -3.22 0.20 23.88
C GLY A 151 -3.61 0.71 22.48
N ASN A 152 -3.82 2.01 22.38
CA ASN A 152 -4.13 2.74 21.15
C ASN A 152 -2.90 2.89 20.21
N ALA A 153 -2.03 1.88 20.13
CA ALA A 153 -0.75 2.01 19.43
C ALA A 153 -0.80 1.40 18.02
N CYS A 154 -1.39 2.15 17.09
CA CYS A 154 -1.08 2.06 15.66
C CYS A 154 -0.36 3.33 15.17
N GLU A 155 0.39 4.00 16.05
CA GLU A 155 1.31 5.06 15.66
C GLU A 155 2.57 4.47 15.03
N PRO A 156 3.07 5.05 13.91
CA PRO A 156 4.40 4.75 13.42
C PRO A 156 5.43 5.37 14.39
N THR A 157 5.92 4.59 15.34
CA THR A 157 7.09 5.00 16.12
C THR A 157 8.33 5.04 15.22
N PRO A 158 9.20 6.05 15.33
CA PRO A 158 10.53 6.02 14.73
C PRO A 158 11.35 4.95 15.47
N LYS A 159 11.43 3.74 14.91
CA LYS A 159 12.27 2.67 15.45
C LYS A 159 13.73 3.02 15.20
N THR A 160 14.47 3.25 16.28
CA THR A 160 15.93 3.19 16.30
C THR A 160 16.37 1.83 15.73
N ALA A 161 17.09 1.89 14.61
CA ALA A 161 17.65 0.74 13.92
C ALA A 161 18.91 0.25 14.63
N LYS A 162 18.81 -0.89 15.33
CA LYS A 162 19.89 -1.76 15.83
C LYS A 162 19.13 -2.89 16.54
N THR A 163 18.85 -4.06 15.97
CA THR A 163 19.77 -5.13 15.59
C THR A 163 18.93 -6.19 14.84
N ALA A 164 18.90 -6.15 13.51
CA ALA A 164 18.22 -7.18 12.70
C ALA A 164 18.86 -7.34 11.30
N LYS A 165 20.08 -6.82 11.13
CA LYS A 165 20.79 -6.77 9.84
C LYS A 165 21.70 -7.98 9.61
N GLU A 166 22.11 -8.71 10.64
CA GLU A 166 23.09 -9.80 10.51
C GLU A 166 22.50 -11.15 10.06
N ASN A 167 21.29 -11.51 10.47
CA ASN A 167 20.80 -12.88 10.20
C ASN A 167 20.31 -13.11 8.77
N ARG A 168 19.96 -12.06 8.02
CA ARG A 168 19.44 -12.21 6.64
C ARG A 168 20.55 -12.37 5.58
N ALA A 169 21.75 -11.89 5.89
CA ALA A 169 22.91 -12.07 5.00
C ALA A 169 23.42 -13.51 5.00
N GLN A 170 23.30 -14.22 6.13
CA GLN A 170 23.69 -15.63 6.24
C GLN A 170 22.72 -16.59 5.51
N GLU A 171 21.43 -16.28 5.49
CA GLU A 171 20.43 -17.11 4.80
C GLU A 171 20.54 -17.04 3.27
N PHE A 172 20.94 -15.90 2.71
CA PHE A 172 21.20 -15.77 1.26
C PHE A 172 22.49 -16.47 0.81
N ALA A 173 23.47 -16.66 1.71
CA ALA A 173 24.75 -17.30 1.38
C ALA A 173 24.62 -18.81 1.16
N MET A 174 23.71 -19.50 1.87
CA MET A 174 23.59 -20.96 1.76
C MET A 174 22.84 -21.44 0.52
N HIS A 175 22.12 -20.57 -0.20
CA HIS A 175 21.35 -20.96 -1.38
C HIS A 175 22.16 -20.92 -2.69
N TRP A 176 23.35 -20.31 -2.70
CA TRP A 176 24.17 -20.16 -3.90
C TRP A 176 25.19 -21.29 -4.13
N ASP A 177 25.43 -22.17 -3.16
CA ASP A 177 26.34 -23.32 -3.33
C ASP A 177 25.71 -24.50 -4.09
N GLY A 178 24.42 -24.40 -4.44
CA GLY A 178 23.66 -25.47 -5.10
C GLY A 178 23.57 -25.38 -6.62
N LEU A 179 24.10 -24.33 -7.25
CA LEU A 179 24.13 -24.21 -8.71
C LEU A 179 25.40 -24.89 -9.25
N SER A 180 25.19 -25.99 -9.97
CA SER A 180 26.24 -26.72 -10.69
C SER A 180 27.12 -25.76 -11.49
N GLY A 181 28.44 -25.96 -11.43
CA GLY A 181 29.46 -25.05 -11.96
C GLY A 181 29.26 -24.63 -13.43
N ILE A 182 28.51 -25.40 -14.21
CA ILE A 182 28.19 -25.13 -15.62
C ILE A 182 27.38 -23.84 -15.80
N ILE A 183 26.49 -23.48 -14.86
CA ILE A 183 25.67 -22.27 -14.98
C ILE A 183 26.48 -21.01 -14.64
N ARG A 184 27.50 -21.16 -13.80
CA ARG A 184 28.38 -20.06 -13.39
C ARG A 184 29.28 -19.61 -14.53
N ASP A 185 29.83 -20.55 -15.30
CA ASP A 185 30.73 -20.24 -16.42
C ASP A 185 30.00 -19.58 -17.59
N PHE A 186 28.76 -19.99 -17.88
CA PHE A 186 27.94 -19.41 -18.95
C PHE A 186 27.53 -17.94 -18.70
N ILE A 187 27.50 -17.51 -17.43
CA ILE A 187 27.16 -16.14 -17.04
C ILE A 187 28.41 -15.25 -17.01
N VAL A 188 29.56 -15.78 -16.59
CA VAL A 188 30.81 -15.01 -16.60
C VAL A 188 31.23 -14.67 -18.04
N GLU A 189 31.07 -15.59 -18.98
CA GLU A 189 31.44 -15.39 -20.39
C GLU A 189 30.54 -14.34 -21.09
N LYS A 190 29.29 -14.17 -20.66
CA LYS A 190 28.37 -13.16 -21.21
C LYS A 190 28.48 -11.77 -20.58
N VAL A 191 29.05 -11.65 -19.39
CA VAL A 191 29.16 -10.36 -18.67
C VAL A 191 30.55 -9.74 -18.86
N PHE A 192 31.60 -10.54 -18.97
CA PHE A 192 32.96 -10.06 -19.16
C PHE A 192 33.51 -10.57 -20.50
N GLY A 193 33.09 -9.92 -21.57
CA GLY A 193 33.66 -10.15 -22.90
C GLY A 193 35.18 -10.07 -22.86
N THR A 194 35.83 -11.04 -23.48
CA THR A 194 37.27 -11.14 -23.66
C THR A 194 37.79 -9.94 -24.45
N GLY A 195 38.62 -9.12 -23.80
CA GLY A 195 39.53 -8.16 -24.43
C GLY A 195 40.94 -8.71 -24.35
N ALA A 196 41.57 -8.81 -25.52
CA ALA A 196 42.87 -9.40 -25.84
C ALA A 196 44.05 -8.96 -24.94
#